data_AF-A0A101XBF2-F1
#
_entry.id   AF-A0A101XBF2-F1
#
_cell.length_a   1.000
_cell.length_b   1.000
_cell.length_c   1.000
_cell.angle_alpha   90.00
_cell.angle_beta   90.00
_cell.angle_gamma   90.00
#
_symmetry.space_group_name_H-M   'P 1'
#
loop_
_entity.id
_entity.type
_entity.pdbx_description
1 polymer ?
#
loop_
_entity_poly.entity_id
_entity_poly.type
_entity_poly.pdbx_seq_one_letter_code
_entity_poly.pdbx_strand_id
1 'polypeptide(L)' 'MWVRGGDKGHENYNHKVMVFRSSIIERIALKAPLYSIRAGYVSPKGTTNSEEHNELMRKYRLDRHTASAHLTALRGLKHQ' A
#
# COMPACT_ATOMS: atom_id res chain seq x y z
N MET A 1 10.79 -9.27 -12.51
CA MET A 1 9.93 -8.36 -13.31
C MET A 1 8.48 -8.72 -13.05
N TRP A 2 7.67 -7.86 -12.43
CA TRP A 2 6.27 -8.16 -12.10
C TRP A 2 5.39 -7.99 -13.35
N VAL A 3 5.38 -8.99 -14.22
CA VAL A 3 4.46 -9.06 -15.36
C VAL A 3 3.29 -9.95 -14.95
N ARG A 4 2.22 -9.34 -14.45
CA ARG A 4 0.93 -10.03 -14.29
C ARG A 4 0.22 -9.93 -15.63
N GLY A 5 0.07 -11.06 -16.31
CA GLY A 5 -0.57 -11.17 -17.63
C GLY A 5 -2.02 -10.70 -17.55
N GLY A 6 -2.31 -9.60 -18.21
CA GLY A 6 -3.61 -8.96 -18.23
C GLY A 6 -3.47 -7.61 -18.90
N ASP A 7 -4.20 -7.46 -19.99
CA ASP A 7 -4.32 -6.36 -20.96
C ASP A 7 -4.06 -4.94 -20.41
N LYS A 8 -2.81 -4.63 -20.09
CA LYS A 8 -2.36 -3.25 -19.87
C LYS A 8 -2.16 -2.67 -21.26
N GLY A 9 -3.23 -2.13 -21.85
CA GLY A 9 -3.32 -1.65 -23.23
C GLY A 9 -2.37 -0.51 -23.64
N HIS A 10 -1.20 -0.37 -23.00
CA HIS A 10 -0.14 0.54 -23.40
C HIS A 10 1.23 0.04 -22.91
N GLU A 11 2.23 0.06 -23.80
CA GLU A 11 3.62 -0.36 -23.58
C GLU A 11 4.24 0.21 -22.28
N ASN A 12 3.88 1.44 -21.92
CA ASN A 12 4.47 2.20 -20.80
C ASN A 12 3.70 2.13 -19.48
N TYR A 13 2.72 1.23 -19.31
CA TYR A 13 1.92 1.18 -18.07
C TYR A 13 2.79 0.98 -16.82
N ASN A 14 3.77 0.06 -16.87
CA ASN A 14 4.62 -0.23 -15.73
C ASN A 14 5.50 0.97 -15.33
N HIS A 15 6.00 1.73 -16.31
CA HIS A 15 6.73 2.97 -16.07
C HIS A 15 5.85 3.99 -15.34
N LYS A 16 4.61 4.23 -15.81
CA LYS A 16 3.66 5.15 -15.17
C LYS A 16 3.38 4.77 -13.71
N VAL A 17 3.13 3.49 -13.43
CA VAL A 17 2.88 3.00 -12.07
C VAL A 17 4.12 3.16 -11.17
N MET A 18 5.32 2.86 -11.70
CA MET A 18 6.57 3.02 -10.97
C MET A 18 6.83 4.48 -10.59
N VAL A 19 6.66 5.40 -11.54
CA VAL A 19 6.84 6.84 -11.32
C VAL A 19 5.83 7.35 -10.28
N PHE A 20 4.55 6.98 -10.41
CA PHE A 20 3.52 7.34 -9.45
C PHE A 20 3.86 6.86 -8.03
N ARG A 21 4.26 5.59 -7.89
CA ARG A 21 4.61 5.02 -6.59
C ARG A 21 5.79 5.76 -5.96
N SER A 22 6.82 6.05 -6.75
CA SER A 22 8.06 6.66 -6.25
C SER A 22 7.82 8.11 -5.79
N SER A 23 7.06 8.89 -6.55
CA SER A 23 6.79 10.30 -6.23
C SER A 23 6.01 10.49 -4.93
N ILE A 24 5.03 9.62 -4.65
CA ILE A 24 4.26 9.66 -3.41
C ILE A 24 5.13 9.28 -2.21
N ILE A 25 5.93 8.22 -2.33
CA ILE A 25 6.82 7.77 -1.27
C ILE A 25 7.83 8.86 -0.90
N GLU A 26 8.47 9.46 -1.90
CA GLU A 26 9.45 10.53 -1.71
C GLU A 26 8.82 11.74 -1.00
N ARG A 27 7.65 12.19 -1.47
CA ARG A 27 6.94 13.32 -0.86
C ARG A 27 6.57 13.04 0.60
N ILE A 28 6.12 11.84 0.95
CA ILE A 28 5.82 11.47 2.34
C ILE A 28 7.09 11.45 3.19
N ALA A 29 8.17 10.82 2.70
CA ALA A 29 9.44 10.72 3.42
C ALA A 29 10.05 12.10 3.71
N LEU A 30 9.91 13.07 2.80
CA LEU A 30 10.41 14.43 2.98
C LEU A 30 9.53 15.29 3.88
N LYS A 31 8.19 15.14 3.81
CA LYS A 31 7.24 16.02 4.51
C LYS A 31 6.87 15.54 5.91
N ALA A 32 6.81 14.23 6.16
CA ALA A 32 6.41 13.69 7.46
C ALA A 32 7.32 14.14 8.62
N PRO A 33 8.67 14.14 8.50
CA PRO A 33 9.56 14.57 9.58
C PRO A 33 9.40 16.04 9.97
N LEU A 34 8.94 16.90 9.05
CA LEU A 34 8.68 18.33 9.34
C LEU A 34 7.57 18.53 10.38
N TYR A 35 6.68 17.55 10.52
CA TYR A 35 5.60 17.53 11.51
C TYR A 35 5.90 16.56 12.66
N SER A 36 7.16 16.16 12.84
CA SER A 36 7.59 15.15 13.82
C SER A 36 6.89 13.79 13.66
N ILE A 37 6.38 13.49 12.46
CA ILE A 37 5.76 12.20 12.14
C ILE A 37 6.85 11.25 11.65
N ARG A 38 7.05 10.13 12.36
CA ARG A 38 7.97 9.07 11.93
C ARG A 38 7.36 8.29 10.77
N ALA A 39 7.98 8.35 9.60
CA ALA A 39 7.64 7.50 8.46
C ALA A 39 8.37 6.14 8.57
N GLY A 40 7.66 5.06 8.24
CA GLY A 40 8.21 3.71 8.19
C GLY A 40 7.81 3.00 6.90
N TYR A 41 8.69 2.12 6.40
CA TYR A 41 8.43 1.33 5.19
C TYR A 41 7.92 -0.05 5.56
N VAL A 42 6.73 -0.41 5.07
CA VAL A 42 6.08 -1.69 5.36
C VAL A 42 5.74 -2.39 4.05
N SER A 43 5.95 -3.70 3.98
CA SER A 43 5.58 -4.51 2.81
C SER A 43 4.06 -4.71 2.75
N PRO A 44 3.38 -4.29 1.66
CA PRO A 44 1.94 -4.47 1.51
C PRO A 44 1.55 -5.87 1.00
N LYS A 45 2.50 -6.82 0.92
CA LYS A 45 2.24 -8.14 0.32
C LYS A 45 1.10 -8.87 1.04
N GLY A 46 0.02 -9.21 0.32
CA GLY A 46 -1.11 -9.94 0.89
C GLY A 46 -2.03 -9.09 1.77
N THR A 47 -2.16 -7.80 1.51
CA THR A 47 -3.14 -6.93 2.20
C THR A 47 -4.53 -7.02 1.58
N THR A 48 -4.67 -7.00 0.26
CA THR A 48 -5.99 -6.99 -0.41
C THR A 48 -6.48 -8.38 -0.83
N ASN A 49 -5.62 -9.40 -0.80
CA ASN A 49 -5.95 -10.77 -1.22
C ASN A 49 -5.72 -11.79 -0.09
N SER A 50 -6.06 -11.40 1.15
CA SER A 50 -5.97 -12.28 2.33
C SER A 50 -7.35 -12.50 2.94
N GLU A 51 -7.49 -13.60 3.65
CA GLU A 51 -8.70 -13.88 4.43
C GLU A 51 -8.93 -12.80 5.51
N GLU A 52 -7.85 -12.42 6.21
CA GLU A 52 -7.85 -11.33 7.20
C GLU A 52 -8.46 -10.02 6.65
N HIS A 53 -8.22 -9.71 5.37
CA HIS A 53 -8.78 -8.54 4.72
C HIS A 53 -10.30 -8.62 4.61
N ASN A 54 -10.80 -9.75 4.12
CA ASN A 54 -12.24 -9.98 3.96
C ASN A 54 -12.94 -10.02 5.32
N GLU A 55 -12.31 -10.61 6.32
CA GLU A 55 -12.81 -10.63 7.69
C GLU A 55 -12.88 -9.22 8.29
N LEU A 56 -11.84 -8.40 8.15
CA LEU A 56 -11.83 -7.01 8.62
C LEU A 56 -12.96 -6.20 7.98
N MET A 57 -13.15 -6.34 6.66
CA MET A 57 -14.23 -5.67 5.95
C MET A 57 -15.60 -6.11 6.46
N ARG A 58 -15.83 -7.41 6.68
CA ARG A 58 -17.12 -7.93 7.17
C ARG A 58 -17.39 -7.53 8.62
N LYS A 59 -16.39 -7.68 9.50
CA LYS A 59 -16.52 -7.47 10.94
C LYS A 59 -16.70 -5.99 11.29
N TYR A 60 -15.91 -5.12 10.67
CA TYR A 60 -15.89 -3.68 10.99
C TYR A 60 -16.54 -2.82 9.90
N ARG A 61 -17.13 -3.43 8.87
CA ARG A 61 -17.78 -2.74 7.74
C ARG A 61 -16.85 -1.73 7.05
N LEU A 62 -15.56 -2.03 7.00
CA LEU A 62 -14.56 -1.19 6.36
C LEU A 62 -14.65 -1.30 4.83
N ASP A 63 -14.36 -0.21 4.14
CA ASP A 63 -14.11 -0.28 2.70
C ASP A 63 -12.77 -0.97 2.40
N ARG A 64 -12.61 -1.37 1.15
CA ARG A 64 -11.43 -2.11 0.67
C ARG A 64 -10.11 -1.37 0.90
N HIS A 65 -10.09 -0.05 0.75
CA HIS A 65 -8.88 0.73 0.95
C HIS A 65 -8.58 0.86 2.45
N THR A 66 -9.57 1.13 3.28
CA THR A 66 -9.39 1.23 4.73
C THR A 66 -8.97 -0.10 5.34
N ALA A 67 -9.54 -1.22 4.93
CA ALA A 67 -9.11 -2.54 5.41
C ALA A 67 -7.66 -2.86 5.01
N SER A 68 -7.22 -2.47 3.80
CA SER A 68 -5.82 -2.65 3.37
C SER A 68 -4.86 -1.76 4.17
N ALA A 69 -5.25 -0.51 4.44
CA ALA A 69 -4.48 0.43 5.25
C ALA A 69 -4.35 -0.05 6.70
N HIS A 70 -5.44 -0.56 7.28
CA HIS A 70 -5.47 -1.12 8.62
C HIS A 70 -4.49 -2.29 8.79
N LEU A 71 -4.49 -3.26 7.86
CA LEU A 71 -3.52 -4.36 7.88
C LEU A 71 -2.07 -3.88 7.74
N THR A 72 -1.84 -2.85 6.93
CA THR A 72 -0.49 -2.27 6.77
C THR A 72 -0.03 -1.60 8.06
N ALA A 73 -0.91 -0.88 8.75
CA ALA A 73 -0.62 -0.27 10.05
C ALA A 73 -0.30 -1.34 11.11
N LEU A 74 -1.11 -2.40 11.21
CA LEU A 74 -0.87 -3.51 12.13
C LEU A 74 0.50 -4.17 11.92
N ARG A 75 0.91 -4.35 10.65
CA ARG A 75 2.25 -4.88 10.33
C ARG A 75 3.35 -3.91 10.72
N GLY A 76 3.17 -2.61 10.47
CA GLY A 76 4.12 -1.58 10.88
C GLY A 76 4.32 -1.54 12.39
N LEU A 77 3.27 -1.82 13.18
CA LEU A 77 3.36 -1.89 14.64
C LEU A 77 4.04 -3.18 15.14
N LYS A 78 3.84 -4.32 14.46
CA LYS A 78 4.44 -5.60 14.84
C LYS A 78 5.92 -5.74 14.47
N HIS A 79 6.39 -4.96 13.49
CA HIS A 79 7.78 -5.01 12.99
C HIS A 79 8.64 -3.83 13.48
N GLN A 80 8.27 -3.20 14.59
CA GLN A 80 9.10 -2.19 15.28
C GLN A 80 10.14 -2.82 16.21
#